data_AF-A0A6B3H2W6-F1
#
_entry.id   AF-A0A6B3H2W6-F1
#
_cell.length_a   1.000
_cell.length_b   1.000
_cell.length_c   1.000
_cell.angle_alpha   90.00
_cell.angle_beta   90.00
_cell.angle_gamma   90.00
#
_symmetry.space_group_name_H-M   'P 1'
#
loop_
_entity.id
_entity.type
_entity.pdbx_description
1 polymer ?
#
loop_
_entity_poly.entity_id
_entity_poly.type
_entity_poly.pdbx_seq_one_letter_code
_entity_poly.pdbx_strand_id
1 'polypeptide(L)'
;SDVHEFIEKAFRAPDRENDPLLLFSRFRPSDVRPAGDVVRTRGRISFREGERDAVEVSTDVTYVYPVVRAEAGSEEVVRTVVRREVVLSWNDPAKDRVEPGTFSLVSYKVDATNGGCDNTYTGYFTPVFGAERAATGAGDGAVVDPYDRSTPIGERMREAGDAGGGTATRS
;
A
#
# COMPACT_ATOMS: atom_id res chain seq x y z
N SER A 1 -9.94 10.17 11.75
CA SER A 1 -9.32 11.47 11.45
C SER A 1 -9.76 11.92 10.09
N ASP A 2 -9.93 13.22 9.90
CA ASP A 2 -10.16 13.78 8.58
C ASP A 2 -8.90 13.55 7.73
N VAL A 3 -9.06 12.88 6.58
CA VAL A 3 -7.93 12.61 5.68
C VAL A 3 -7.37 13.91 5.11
N HIS A 4 -8.17 14.97 5.05
CA HIS A 4 -7.69 16.29 4.69
C HIS A 4 -6.66 16.81 5.70
N GLU A 5 -6.98 16.76 7.00
CA GLU A 5 -6.08 17.17 8.09
C GLU A 5 -4.78 16.34 8.08
N PHE A 6 -4.89 15.03 7.84
CA PHE A 6 -3.73 14.16 7.65
C PHE A 6 -2.85 14.64 6.49
N ILE A 7 -3.43 14.87 5.31
CA ILE A 7 -2.68 15.28 4.10
C ILE A 7 -2.00 16.64 4.31
N GLU A 8 -2.72 17.61 4.88
CA GLU A 8 -2.17 18.94 5.17
C GLU A 8 -0.96 18.84 6.10
N LYS A 9 -1.09 18.06 7.18
CA LYS A 9 0.00 17.85 8.13
C LYS A 9 1.15 17.08 7.49
N ALA A 10 0.86 16.01 6.76
CA ALA A 10 1.86 15.15 6.11
C ALA A 10 2.72 15.91 5.09
N PHE A 11 2.15 16.90 4.39
CA PHE A 11 2.92 17.72 3.47
C PHE A 11 3.64 18.90 4.12
N ARG A 12 3.11 19.45 5.23
CA ARG A 12 3.69 20.62 5.90
C ARG A 12 4.76 20.27 6.92
N ALA A 13 4.52 19.26 7.74
CA ALA A 13 5.37 18.85 8.86
C ALA A 13 5.20 17.34 9.10
N PRO A 14 5.72 16.48 8.20
CA PRO A 14 5.58 15.03 8.32
C PRO A 14 6.22 14.52 9.61
N ASP A 15 5.56 13.54 10.22
CA ASP A 15 6.05 12.76 11.36
C ASP A 15 5.71 11.28 11.16
N ARG A 16 6.01 10.44 12.17
CA ARG A 16 5.80 8.99 12.08
C ARG A 16 4.33 8.64 11.82
N GLU A 17 3.41 9.41 12.38
CA GLU A 17 1.97 9.21 12.25
C GLU A 17 1.41 9.83 10.97
N ASN A 18 2.08 10.86 10.41
CA ASN A 18 1.65 11.65 9.26
C ASN A 18 2.69 11.56 8.13
N ASP A 19 3.03 10.34 7.73
CA ASP A 19 4.01 10.10 6.66
C ASP A 19 3.30 9.98 5.29
N PRO A 20 3.45 10.97 4.37
CA PRO A 20 2.82 10.92 3.05
C PRO A 20 3.41 9.81 2.16
N LEU A 21 4.57 9.26 2.53
CA LEU A 21 5.23 8.19 1.78
C LEU A 21 4.44 6.88 1.82
N LEU A 22 3.54 6.71 2.80
CA LEU A 22 2.63 5.56 2.89
C LEU A 22 1.60 5.51 1.76
N LEU A 23 1.36 6.63 1.08
CA LEU A 23 0.45 6.70 -0.07
C LEU A 23 1.02 6.00 -1.32
N PHE A 24 2.33 5.80 -1.37
CA PHE A 24 3.04 5.33 -2.57
C PHE A 24 3.77 4.01 -2.32
N SER A 25 3.84 3.16 -3.35
CA SER A 25 4.76 2.02 -3.32
C SER A 25 6.15 2.50 -3.70
N ARG A 26 7.11 2.41 -2.78
CA ARG A 26 8.47 2.90 -2.98
C ARG A 26 9.47 1.81 -2.65
N PHE A 27 10.52 1.72 -3.45
CA PHE A 27 11.64 0.80 -3.26
C PHE A 27 12.93 1.60 -3.36
N ARG A 28 13.93 1.29 -2.54
CA ARG A 28 15.25 1.94 -2.68
C ARG A 28 15.99 1.33 -3.87
N PRO A 29 16.42 2.15 -4.85
CA PRO A 29 17.17 1.66 -6.01
C PRO A 29 18.52 1.03 -5.66
N SER A 30 19.10 1.38 -4.50
CA SER A 30 20.31 0.77 -3.96
C SER A 30 20.10 -0.66 -3.47
N ASP A 31 18.86 -1.03 -3.14
CA ASP A 31 18.55 -2.28 -2.45
C ASP A 31 17.93 -3.27 -3.44
N VAL A 32 16.99 -2.81 -4.26
CA VAL A 32 16.26 -3.61 -5.24
C VAL A 32 16.01 -2.86 -6.55
N ARG A 33 15.77 -3.63 -7.61
CA ARG A 33 15.30 -3.13 -8.91
C ARG A 33 14.11 -3.94 -9.41
N PRO A 34 13.22 -3.36 -10.24
CA PRO A 34 12.17 -4.14 -10.89
C PRO A 34 12.75 -5.34 -11.65
N ALA A 35 12.08 -6.49 -11.55
CA ALA A 35 12.46 -7.69 -12.30
C ALA A 35 12.08 -7.60 -13.79
N GLY A 36 11.30 -6.59 -14.17
CA GLY A 36 10.85 -6.27 -15.51
C GLY A 36 9.84 -5.13 -15.49
N ASP A 37 9.18 -4.88 -16.62
CA ASP A 37 8.34 -3.68 -16.81
C ASP A 37 6.86 -3.90 -16.47
N VAL A 38 6.53 -5.03 -15.85
CA VAL A 38 5.13 -5.43 -15.56
C VAL A 38 4.87 -5.42 -14.06
N VAL A 39 3.90 -4.60 -13.66
CA VAL A 39 3.21 -4.71 -12.36
C VAL A 39 1.86 -5.38 -12.61
N ARG A 40 1.62 -6.53 -11.97
CA ARG A 40 0.31 -7.18 -12.10
C ARG A 40 -0.69 -6.55 -11.14
N THR A 41 -1.90 -6.29 -11.63
CA THR A 41 -2.97 -5.72 -10.83
C THR A 41 -4.21 -6.59 -10.85
N ARG A 42 -4.91 -6.68 -9.71
CA ARG A 42 -6.24 -7.30 -9.60
C ARG A 42 -7.08 -6.49 -8.63
N GLY A 43 -8.31 -6.14 -9.00
CA GLY A 43 -9.16 -5.36 -8.11
C GLY A 43 -10.52 -5.03 -8.67
N ARG A 44 -11.21 -4.15 -7.95
CA ARG A 44 -12.50 -3.57 -8.32
C ARG A 44 -12.44 -2.05 -8.25
N ILE A 45 -13.15 -1.40 -9.16
CA ILE A 45 -13.39 0.04 -9.15
C ILE A 45 -14.90 0.22 -9.27
N SER A 46 -15.47 1.05 -8.42
CA SER A 46 -16.89 1.40 -8.43
C SER A 46 -17.05 2.88 -8.16
N PHE A 47 -18.16 3.46 -8.60
CA PHE A 47 -18.50 4.85 -8.31
C PHE A 47 -19.91 4.95 -7.74
N ARG A 48 -20.16 6.02 -7.00
CA ARG A 48 -21.49 6.39 -6.51
C ARG A 48 -21.58 7.91 -6.37
N GLU A 49 -22.80 8.40 -6.18
CA GLU A 49 -23.00 9.76 -5.70
C GLU A 49 -22.43 9.89 -4.28
N GLY A 50 -21.68 10.97 -4.07
CA GLY A 50 -21.10 11.40 -2.80
C GLY A 50 -21.86 12.58 -2.22
N GLU A 51 -21.29 13.19 -1.18
CA GLU A 51 -21.88 14.39 -0.59
C GLU A 51 -21.89 15.55 -1.59
N ARG A 52 -22.95 16.37 -1.54
CA ARG A 52 -23.14 17.56 -2.40
C ARG A 52 -23.05 17.24 -3.90
N ASP A 53 -23.57 16.08 -4.30
CA ASP A 53 -23.60 15.57 -5.68
C ASP A 53 -22.19 15.36 -6.27
N ALA A 54 -21.17 15.19 -5.41
CA ALA A 54 -19.86 14.77 -5.85
C ALA A 54 -19.91 13.38 -6.48
N VAL A 55 -18.96 13.07 -7.36
CA VAL A 55 -18.72 11.69 -7.80
C VAL A 55 -17.65 11.08 -6.91
N GLU A 56 -18.03 10.07 -6.13
CA GLU A 56 -17.08 9.29 -5.33
C GLU A 56 -16.70 8.00 -6.06
N VAL A 57 -15.40 7.81 -6.27
CA VAL A 57 -14.82 6.59 -6.85
C VAL A 57 -14.11 5.82 -5.75
N SER A 58 -14.54 4.58 -5.52
CA SER A 58 -13.88 3.63 -4.64
C SER A 58 -13.06 2.63 -5.46
N THR A 59 -11.79 2.48 -5.10
CA THR A 59 -10.89 1.49 -5.67
C THR A 59 -10.44 0.52 -4.58
N ASP A 60 -10.34 -0.75 -4.92
CA ASP A 60 -9.75 -1.78 -4.06
C ASP A 60 -8.91 -2.70 -4.95
N VAL A 61 -7.61 -2.42 -5.01
CA VAL A 61 -6.68 -2.99 -6.00
C VAL A 61 -5.45 -3.57 -5.30
N THR A 62 -5.14 -4.82 -5.65
CA THR A 62 -3.90 -5.51 -5.31
C THR A 62 -2.88 -5.30 -6.44
N TYR A 63 -1.69 -4.84 -6.08
CA TYR A 63 -0.53 -4.66 -6.94
C TYR A 63 0.55 -5.69 -6.58
N VAL A 64 1.13 -6.35 -7.57
CA VAL A 64 2.24 -7.28 -7.38
C VAL A 64 3.49 -6.69 -8.03
N TYR A 65 4.46 -6.31 -7.21
CA TYR A 65 5.74 -5.75 -7.63
C TYR A 65 6.81 -6.86 -7.62
N PRO A 66 7.19 -7.41 -8.78
CA PRO A 66 8.30 -8.34 -8.86
C PRO A 66 9.62 -7.57 -8.82
N VAL A 67 10.51 -7.92 -7.91
CA VAL A 67 11.80 -7.25 -7.72
C VAL A 67 12.92 -8.27 -7.54
N VAL A 68 14.13 -7.84 -7.89
CA VAL A 68 15.39 -8.56 -7.64
C VAL A 68 16.33 -7.65 -6.85
N ARG A 69 17.38 -8.19 -6.22
CA ARG A 69 18.38 -7.35 -5.55
C ARG A 69 19.06 -6.42 -6.56
N ALA A 70 19.43 -5.23 -6.11
CA ALA A 70 20.17 -4.28 -6.95
C ALA A 70 21.59 -4.78 -7.29
N GLU A 71 22.14 -5.67 -6.46
CA GLU A 71 23.42 -6.34 -6.68
C GLU A 71 23.48 -7.05 -8.05
N ALA A 72 24.59 -6.86 -8.75
CA ALA A 72 24.83 -7.48 -10.05
C ALA A 72 24.83 -9.01 -9.96
N GLY A 73 24.20 -9.68 -10.94
CA GLY A 73 24.11 -11.14 -10.96
C GLY A 73 23.00 -11.72 -10.08
N SER A 74 22.21 -10.91 -9.37
CA SER A 74 21.02 -11.40 -8.66
C SER A 74 19.88 -11.71 -9.64
N GLU A 75 19.41 -12.95 -9.59
CA GLU A 75 18.30 -13.46 -10.43
C GLU A 75 17.06 -13.86 -9.60
N GLU A 76 17.17 -13.91 -8.27
CA GLU A 76 16.06 -14.29 -7.40
C GLU A 76 14.95 -13.22 -7.46
N VAL A 77 13.79 -13.61 -7.99
CA VAL A 77 12.61 -12.73 -8.04
C VAL A 77 11.74 -12.96 -6.81
N VAL A 78 11.65 -11.95 -5.96
CA VAL A 78 10.66 -11.86 -4.89
C VAL A 78 9.53 -10.94 -5.28
N ARG A 79 8.40 -11.05 -4.57
CA ARG A 79 7.20 -10.24 -4.83
C ARG A 79 6.84 -9.49 -3.57
N THR A 80 6.66 -8.18 -3.71
CA THR A 80 5.93 -7.38 -2.72
C THR A 80 4.50 -7.24 -3.23
N VAL A 81 3.54 -7.69 -2.43
CA VAL A 81 2.12 -7.67 -2.78
C VAL A 81 1.45 -6.60 -1.93
N VAL A 82 0.77 -5.65 -2.55
CA VAL A 82 0.16 -4.53 -1.83
C VAL A 82 -1.29 -4.37 -2.25
N ARG A 83 -2.23 -4.54 -1.33
CA ARG A 83 -3.64 -4.18 -1.51
C ARG A 83 -3.86 -2.76 -1.03
N ARG A 84 -4.49 -1.93 -1.86
CA ARG A 84 -4.91 -0.57 -1.50
C ARG A 84 -6.40 -0.42 -1.70
N GLU A 85 -7.07 0.12 -0.68
CA GLU A 85 -8.42 0.64 -0.81
C GLU A 85 -8.35 2.16 -0.73
N VAL A 86 -8.82 2.84 -1.77
CA VAL A 86 -8.77 4.29 -1.88
C VAL A 86 -10.13 4.81 -2.31
N VAL A 87 -10.64 5.83 -1.61
CA VAL A 87 -11.83 6.58 -2.01
C VAL A 87 -11.40 7.98 -2.42
N LEU A 88 -11.76 8.36 -3.65
CA LEU A 88 -11.50 9.66 -4.25
C LEU A 88 -12.84 10.35 -4.51
N SER A 89 -12.89 11.68 -4.37
CA SER A 89 -14.08 12.48 -4.63
C SER A 89 -13.80 13.62 -5.61
N TRP A 90 -14.68 13.77 -6.61
CA TRP A 90 -14.75 14.91 -7.50
C TRP A 90 -16.00 15.71 -7.18
N ASN A 91 -15.84 16.89 -6.58
CA ASN A 91 -16.96 17.76 -6.24
C ASN A 91 -17.59 18.36 -7.51
N ASP A 92 -18.89 18.65 -7.45
CA ASP A 92 -19.61 19.32 -8.53
C ASP A 92 -19.17 20.79 -8.66
N PRO A 93 -18.54 21.21 -9.78
CA PRO A 93 -18.10 22.59 -9.98
C PRO A 93 -19.25 23.61 -10.03
N ALA A 94 -20.50 23.17 -10.23
CA ALA A 94 -21.67 24.04 -10.16
C ALA A 94 -22.07 24.38 -8.72
N LYS A 95 -21.62 23.59 -7.74
CA LYS A 95 -21.97 23.72 -6.32
C LYS A 95 -20.80 24.15 -5.44
N ASP A 96 -19.59 23.72 -5.79
CA ASP A 96 -18.36 23.98 -5.04
C ASP A 96 -17.31 24.70 -5.89
N ARG A 97 -16.48 25.52 -5.23
CA ARG A 97 -15.27 26.06 -5.85
C ARG A 97 -14.21 24.96 -5.91
N VAL A 98 -13.90 24.49 -7.12
CA VAL A 98 -12.89 23.46 -7.37
C VAL A 98 -11.83 23.98 -8.34
N GLU A 99 -10.61 23.49 -8.19
CA GLU A 99 -9.58 23.64 -9.23
C GLU A 99 -9.80 22.57 -10.31
N PRO A 100 -9.91 22.93 -11.60
CA PRO A 100 -10.11 21.96 -12.67
C PRO A 100 -9.01 20.88 -12.71
N GLY A 101 -9.41 19.63 -12.92
CA GLY A 101 -8.49 18.49 -13.01
C GLY A 101 -8.00 17.95 -11.66
N THR A 102 -8.55 18.43 -10.53
CA THR A 102 -8.21 17.94 -9.19
C THR A 102 -9.30 17.04 -8.61
N PHE A 103 -8.93 16.28 -7.57
CA PHE A 103 -9.83 15.47 -6.76
C PHE A 103 -9.38 15.51 -5.30
N SER A 104 -10.28 15.17 -4.39
CA SER A 104 -9.98 14.99 -2.97
C SER A 104 -9.75 13.52 -2.64
N LEU A 105 -8.73 13.22 -1.84
CA LEU A 105 -8.55 11.91 -1.23
C LEU A 105 -9.46 11.83 0.02
N VAL A 106 -10.46 10.96 0.00
CA VAL A 106 -11.45 10.81 1.07
C VAL A 106 -10.98 9.78 2.10
N SER A 107 -10.45 8.65 1.63
CA SER A 107 -9.87 7.64 2.49
C SER A 107 -8.81 6.81 1.78
N TYR A 108 -7.86 6.29 2.55
CA TYR A 108 -6.88 5.33 2.08
C TYR A 108 -6.66 4.24 3.13
N LYS A 109 -6.44 3.02 2.67
CA LYS A 109 -6.02 1.87 3.46
C LYS A 109 -4.98 1.09 2.66
N VAL A 110 -3.97 0.57 3.35
CA VAL A 110 -2.89 -0.18 2.72
C VAL A 110 -2.59 -1.43 3.55
N ASP A 111 -2.48 -2.55 2.87
CA ASP A 111 -2.06 -3.83 3.41
C ASP A 111 -0.97 -4.39 2.50
N ALA A 112 0.20 -4.66 3.06
CA ALA A 112 1.40 -5.01 2.30
C ALA A 112 2.02 -6.29 2.85
N THR A 113 2.41 -7.16 1.93
CA THR A 113 3.09 -8.42 2.23
C THR A 113 4.45 -8.43 1.55
N ASN A 114 5.47 -8.86 2.30
CA ASN A 114 6.88 -8.71 1.92
C ASN A 114 7.26 -7.23 1.66
N GLY A 115 6.75 -6.33 2.50
CA GLY A 115 7.05 -4.90 2.50
C GLY A 115 8.14 -4.48 3.49
N GLY A 116 8.64 -5.40 4.32
CA GLY A 116 9.43 -5.09 5.52
C GLY A 116 8.62 -5.31 6.79
N CYS A 117 9.25 -5.87 7.82
CA CYS A 117 8.64 -6.13 9.13
C CYS A 117 9.28 -5.30 10.24
N ASP A 118 10.21 -4.40 9.91
CA ASP A 118 10.94 -3.61 10.89
C ASP A 118 10.12 -2.39 11.34
N ASN A 119 10.25 -2.03 12.62
CA ASN A 119 9.56 -0.87 13.22
C ASN A 119 10.16 0.48 12.77
N THR A 120 11.10 0.46 11.82
CA THR A 120 11.75 1.63 11.24
C THR A 120 10.97 2.07 10.01
N TYR A 121 10.07 3.02 10.20
CA TYR A 121 9.32 3.62 9.11
C TYR A 121 10.26 4.47 8.26
N THR A 122 10.71 3.90 7.14
CA THR A 122 11.62 4.59 6.22
C THR A 122 10.96 5.09 4.95
N GLY A 123 9.66 4.81 4.79
CA GLY A 123 8.89 5.16 3.59
C GLY A 123 9.31 4.38 2.33
N TYR A 124 10.00 3.24 2.50
CA TYR A 124 10.37 2.30 1.45
C TYR A 124 9.99 0.88 1.87
N PHE A 125 9.50 0.09 0.93
CA PHE A 125 9.42 -1.35 1.12
C PHE A 125 10.82 -1.96 1.14
N THR A 126 11.04 -2.89 2.06
CA THR A 126 12.28 -3.66 2.21
C THR A 126 11.98 -5.15 2.04
N PRO A 127 11.89 -5.64 0.78
CA PRO A 127 11.53 -7.03 0.50
C PRO A 127 12.62 -7.98 0.99
N VAL A 128 12.20 -9.05 1.65
CA VAL A 128 13.09 -10.09 2.17
C VAL A 128 13.25 -11.20 1.10
N PHE A 129 14.49 -11.61 0.87
CA PHE A 129 14.85 -12.68 -0.07
C PHE A 129 15.16 -14.01 0.64
N GLY A 130 15.23 -15.11 -0.09
CA GLY A 130 15.30 -16.47 0.46
C GLY A 130 16.43 -16.70 1.47
N ALA A 131 17.65 -16.25 1.17
CA ALA A 131 18.80 -16.40 2.08
C ALA A 131 18.60 -15.64 3.42
N GLU A 132 17.99 -14.46 3.34
CA GLU A 132 17.69 -13.63 4.51
C GLU A 132 16.55 -14.24 5.33
N ARG A 133 15.49 -14.71 4.65
CA ARG A 133 14.38 -15.42 5.29
C ARG A 133 14.81 -16.70 6.00
N ALA A 134 15.77 -17.43 5.43
CA ALA A 134 16.35 -18.62 6.05
C ALA A 134 17.16 -18.27 7.31
N ALA A 135 17.83 -17.12 7.32
CA ALA A 135 18.62 -16.66 8.47
C ALA A 135 17.75 -16.08 9.60
N THR A 136 16.65 -15.39 9.27
CA THR A 136 15.77 -14.74 10.26
C THR A 136 14.69 -15.67 10.82
N GLY A 137 14.45 -16.82 10.18
CA GLY A 137 13.33 -17.71 10.50
C GLY A 137 11.98 -17.16 10.04
N ALA A 138 10.91 -17.95 10.22
CA ALA A 138 9.55 -17.47 10.05
C ALA A 138 9.23 -16.51 11.21
N GLY A 139 8.73 -15.31 10.91
CA GLY A 139 8.23 -14.40 11.93
C GLY A 139 7.06 -15.01 12.72
N ASP A 140 6.78 -14.44 13.88
CA ASP A 140 5.73 -14.89 14.80
C ASP A 140 4.31 -14.46 14.40
N GLY A 141 4.18 -13.65 13.34
CA GLY A 141 2.90 -13.17 12.85
C GLY A 141 2.08 -14.23 12.10
N ALA A 142 0.81 -13.91 11.87
CA ALA A 142 -0.14 -14.80 11.19
C ALA A 142 0.32 -15.21 9.78
N VAL A 143 -0.13 -16.40 9.37
CA VAL A 143 -0.03 -16.85 7.99
C VAL A 143 -1.18 -16.23 7.19
N VAL A 144 -0.86 -15.44 6.16
CA VAL A 144 -1.83 -14.68 5.38
C VAL A 144 -1.69 -14.99 3.89
N ASP A 145 -2.82 -15.15 3.20
CA ASP A 145 -2.86 -15.11 1.74
C ASP A 145 -3.06 -13.68 1.24
N PRO A 146 -2.04 -13.05 0.62
CA PRO A 146 -2.14 -11.66 0.19
C PRO A 146 -3.13 -11.46 -0.98
N TYR A 147 -3.61 -12.54 -1.59
CA TYR A 147 -4.59 -12.54 -2.67
C TYR A 147 -6.01 -12.88 -2.20
N ASP A 148 -6.18 -13.31 -0.96
CA ASP A 148 -7.52 -13.43 -0.39
C ASP A 148 -8.18 -12.06 -0.37
N ARG A 149 -9.48 -12.03 -0.64
CA ARG A 149 -10.32 -10.82 -0.62
C ARG A 149 -11.59 -11.04 0.18
N SER A 150 -11.75 -12.20 0.81
CA SER A 150 -12.88 -12.51 1.67
C SER A 150 -12.90 -11.61 2.91
N THR A 151 -11.72 -11.34 3.48
CA THR A 151 -11.57 -10.39 4.59
C THR A 151 -11.42 -8.94 4.08
N PRO A 152 -12.24 -7.99 4.58
CA PRO A 152 -12.06 -6.56 4.34
C PRO A 152 -10.66 -6.08 4.76
N ILE A 153 -10.09 -5.14 4.02
CA ILE A 153 -8.72 -4.67 4.28
C ILE A 153 -8.57 -4.04 5.67
N GLY A 154 -9.60 -3.34 6.17
CA GLY A 154 -9.55 -2.71 7.49
C GLY A 154 -9.46 -3.71 8.64
N GLU A 155 -10.07 -4.89 8.48
CA GLU A 155 -9.97 -5.98 9.45
C GLU A 155 -8.55 -6.57 9.44
N ARG A 156 -7.98 -6.80 8.25
CA ARG A 156 -6.58 -7.22 8.11
C ARG A 156 -5.57 -6.25 8.69
N MET A 157 -5.74 -4.95 8.47
CA MET A 157 -4.84 -3.95 9.03
C MET A 157 -4.86 -3.95 10.56
N ARG A 158 -6.02 -4.19 11.17
CA ARG A 158 -6.15 -4.31 12.62
C ARG A 158 -5.43 -5.56 13.14
N GLU A 159 -5.64 -6.71 12.49
CA GLU A 159 -4.96 -7.97 12.83
C GLU A 159 -3.44 -7.89 12.66
N ALA A 160 -2.97 -7.21 11.61
CA ALA A 160 -1.55 -7.01 11.35
C ALA A 160 -0.90 -6.01 12.33
N GLY A 161 -1.61 -4.97 12.75
CA GLY A 161 -1.11 -4.00 13.73
C GLY A 161 -0.89 -4.59 15.13
N ASP A 162 -1.62 -5.66 15.45
CA ASP A 162 -1.50 -6.39 16.71
C ASP A 162 -0.43 -7.52 16.67
N ALA A 163 0.12 -7.82 15.49
CA ALA A 163 1.04 -8.94 15.27
C ALA A 163 2.43 -8.48 14.77
N GLY A 164 3.46 -9.27 15.06
CA GLY A 164 4.77 -9.12 14.42
C GLY A 164 4.74 -9.45 12.92
N GLY A 165 5.90 -9.40 12.27
CA GLY A 165 6.04 -9.72 10.85
C GLY A 165 5.46 -11.09 10.49
N GLY A 166 4.37 -11.12 9.73
CA GLY A 166 3.67 -12.35 9.33
C GLY A 166 4.31 -13.13 8.18
N THR A 167 3.76 -14.31 7.89
CA THR A 167 4.19 -15.16 6.77
C THR A 167 3.17 -15.16 5.65
N ALA A 168 3.63 -14.96 4.42
CA ALA A 168 2.79 -15.04 3.23
C ALA A 168 2.69 -16.47 2.72
N THR A 169 1.49 -16.97 2.46
CA THR A 169 1.25 -18.21 1.72
C THR A 169 0.27 -17.99 0.59
N ARG A 170 0.19 -18.91 -0.37
CA ARG A 170 -0.86 -18.89 -1.38
C ARG A 170 -1.75 -20.10 -1.18
N SER A 171 -3.05 -19.86 -1.08
CA SER A 171 -4.09 -20.89 -0.94
C SER A 171 -4.78 -21.16 -2.28
#